data_AF-A0A537YWQ6-F1
#
_entry.id   AF-A0A537YWQ6-F1
#
_cell.length_a   1.000
_cell.length_b   1.000
_cell.length_c   1.000
_cell.angle_alpha   90.00
_cell.angle_beta   90.00
_cell.angle_gamma   90.00
#
_symmetry.space_group_name_H-M   'P 1'
#
loop_
_entity.id
_entity.type
_entity.pdbx_description
1 polymer ?
#
loop_
_entity_poly.entity_id
_entity_poly.type
_entity_poly.pdbx_seq_one_letter_code
_entity_poly.pdbx_strand_id
1 'polypeptide(L)'
;MVAWATIVGLAIALFFFALMLGPAQPFEKVARVPFDGRGPNALLQNHPLMAFHPPMLYLGYVGFTIPFSFAVAALITGRFGEGWLADVRRTTLVAWGFLSIGIILGAWWSYEVLGWGGFWAWDPVENASLLPWLTATAFIHSVIVQERRGMLRVWNLSLVIATFCLTILGTFLTRSGVVNSVHVAARVSRDLRGGGDRAHRLASRSPARARAHRLALVARVGVSRQQPAVRRVRARRARRYRVPAARRGAPEPAAVGR
;
A
#
# COMPACT_ATOMS: atom_id res chain seq x y z
N MET A 1 -13.37 2.26 32.54
CA MET A 1 -12.57 2.62 31.36
C MET A 1 -12.36 1.42 30.45
N VAL A 2 -11.68 0.37 30.91
CA VAL A 2 -11.41 -0.84 30.09
C VAL A 2 -12.68 -1.43 29.49
N ALA A 3 -13.75 -1.67 30.27
CA ALA A 3 -15.01 -2.21 29.75
C ALA A 3 -15.60 -1.37 28.60
N TRP A 4 -15.62 -0.05 28.72
CA TRP A 4 -16.08 0.85 27.66
C TRP A 4 -15.18 0.79 26.42
N ALA A 5 -13.85 0.75 26.61
CA ALA A 5 -12.92 0.58 25.50
C ALA A 5 -13.11 -0.78 24.80
N THR A 6 -13.34 -1.85 25.55
CA THR A 6 -13.66 -3.17 24.99
C THR A 6 -14.95 -3.14 24.17
N ILE A 7 -16.01 -2.49 24.67
CA ILE A 7 -17.27 -2.35 23.93
C ILE A 7 -17.06 -1.60 22.62
N VAL A 8 -16.29 -0.49 22.63
CA VAL A 8 -15.96 0.24 21.40
C VAL A 8 -15.16 -0.64 20.43
N GLY A 9 -14.16 -1.37 20.91
CA GLY A 9 -13.38 -2.31 20.10
C GLY A 9 -14.25 -3.42 19.49
N LEU A 10 -15.17 -3.99 20.26
CA LEU A 10 -16.14 -4.98 19.77
C LEU A 10 -17.11 -4.40 18.74
N ALA A 11 -17.56 -3.15 18.92
CA ALA A 11 -18.40 -2.46 17.94
C ALA A 11 -17.67 -2.25 16.60
N ILE A 12 -16.38 -1.88 16.65
CA ILE A 12 -15.53 -1.77 15.44
C ILE A 12 -15.36 -3.15 14.78
N ALA A 13 -15.09 -4.19 15.58
CA ALA A 13 -14.97 -5.56 15.07
C ALA A 13 -16.29 -6.03 14.41
N LEU A 14 -17.44 -5.75 15.03
CA LEU A 14 -18.76 -6.06 14.48
C LEU A 14 -19.02 -5.31 13.17
N PHE A 15 -18.64 -4.03 13.09
CA PHE A 15 -18.73 -3.25 11.85
C PHE A 15 -17.94 -3.92 10.72
N PHE A 16 -16.68 -4.28 10.94
CA PHE A 16 -15.86 -4.95 9.92
C PHE A 16 -16.37 -6.36 9.59
N PHE A 17 -16.89 -7.08 10.57
CA PHE A 17 -17.54 -8.37 10.35
C PHE A 17 -18.78 -8.23 9.47
N ALA A 18 -19.63 -7.22 9.71
CA ALA A 18 -20.79 -6.94 8.87
C ALA A 18 -20.39 -6.58 7.43
N LEU A 19 -19.29 -5.85 7.22
CA LEU A 19 -18.76 -5.60 5.88
C LEU A 19 -18.39 -6.90 5.15
N MET A 20 -17.81 -7.89 5.85
CA MET A 20 -17.50 -9.21 5.28
C MET A 20 -18.75 -10.03 4.95
N LEU A 21 -19.89 -9.77 5.57
CA LEU A 21 -21.15 -10.46 5.25
C LEU A 21 -21.83 -9.87 4.00
N GLY A 22 -21.52 -8.62 3.65
CA GLY A 22 -22.15 -7.92 2.52
C GLY A 22 -21.14 -7.46 1.46
N PRO A 23 -20.79 -6.18 1.42
CA PRO A 23 -20.07 -5.58 0.28
C PRO A 23 -18.64 -6.11 0.08
N ALA A 24 -18.04 -6.72 1.10
CA ALA A 24 -16.70 -7.27 1.06
C ALA A 24 -16.70 -8.79 1.27
N GLN A 25 -17.72 -9.49 0.76
CA GLN A 25 -17.88 -10.94 0.93
C GLN A 25 -16.70 -11.72 0.32
N PRO A 26 -15.84 -12.37 1.12
CA PRO A 26 -14.65 -13.06 0.60
C PRO A 26 -14.98 -14.40 -0.07
N PHE A 27 -16.18 -14.92 0.16
CA PHE A 27 -16.65 -16.21 -0.31
C PHE A 27 -17.66 -16.11 -1.46
N GLU A 28 -17.58 -15.04 -2.26
CA GLU A 28 -18.39 -14.95 -3.48
C GLU A 28 -18.16 -16.18 -4.37
N LYS A 29 -19.27 -16.83 -4.74
CA LYS A 29 -19.23 -18.01 -5.61
C LYS A 29 -18.79 -17.60 -7.01
N VAL A 30 -17.81 -18.32 -7.55
CA VAL A 30 -17.36 -18.18 -8.93
C VAL A 30 -18.00 -19.26 -9.80
N ALA A 31 -18.48 -18.88 -10.99
CA ALA A 31 -19.13 -19.81 -11.91
C ALA A 31 -18.17 -20.89 -12.47
N ARG A 32 -16.86 -20.59 -12.48
CA ARG A 32 -15.81 -21.53 -12.85
C ARG A 32 -14.66 -21.38 -11.87
N VAL A 33 -14.34 -22.45 -11.15
CA VAL A 33 -13.17 -22.50 -10.27
C VAL A 33 -11.92 -22.48 -11.16
N PRO A 34 -11.10 -21.43 -11.12
CA PRO A 34 -9.85 -21.42 -11.88
C PRO A 34 -8.83 -22.31 -11.18
N PHE A 35 -7.87 -22.86 -11.94
CA PHE A 35 -6.80 -23.72 -11.40
C PHE A 35 -5.97 -23.01 -10.32
N ASP A 36 -5.74 -21.71 -10.48
CA ASP A 36 -5.14 -20.83 -9.48
C ASP A 36 -6.10 -19.66 -9.16
N GLY A 37 -6.07 -19.17 -7.93
CA GLY A 37 -6.85 -17.98 -7.55
C GLY A 37 -6.50 -16.76 -8.42
N ARG A 38 -7.40 -15.77 -8.48
CA ARG A 38 -7.16 -14.53 -9.27
C ARG A 38 -5.83 -13.83 -8.93
N GLY A 39 -5.29 -14.08 -7.73
CA GLY A 39 -3.97 -13.66 -7.28
C GLY A 39 -3.80 -12.14 -7.22
N PRO A 40 -2.80 -11.64 -6.49
CA PRO A 40 -2.33 -10.27 -6.68
C PRO A 40 -1.66 -10.16 -8.06
N ASN A 41 -1.51 -8.93 -8.57
CA ASN A 41 -0.80 -8.66 -9.82
C ASN A 41 0.58 -9.35 -9.81
N ALA A 42 1.06 -9.86 -10.95
CA ALA A 42 2.34 -10.58 -11.06
C ALA A 42 3.54 -9.78 -10.51
N LEU A 43 3.48 -8.45 -10.57
CA LEU A 43 4.49 -7.56 -9.99
C LEU A 43 4.59 -7.65 -8.46
N LEU A 44 3.53 -8.08 -7.77
CA LEU A 44 3.46 -8.18 -6.32
C LEU A 44 3.92 -9.55 -5.79
N GLN A 45 4.14 -10.53 -6.67
CA GLN A 45 4.47 -11.91 -6.28
C GLN A 45 5.96 -12.22 -6.29
N ASN A 46 6.78 -11.31 -6.81
CA ASN A 46 8.18 -11.56 -7.13
C ASN A 46 9.17 -11.24 -6.00
N HIS A 47 8.71 -10.73 -4.84
CA HIS A 47 9.60 -10.23 -3.81
C HIS A 47 9.16 -10.62 -2.39
N PRO A 48 10.05 -11.15 -1.53
CA PRO A 48 9.73 -11.51 -0.15
C PRO A 48 9.17 -10.34 0.68
N LEU A 49 9.64 -9.11 0.42
CA LEU A 49 9.11 -7.92 1.10
C LEU A 49 7.61 -7.73 0.88
N MET A 50 7.04 -8.17 -0.26
CA MET A 50 5.60 -8.14 -0.50
C MET A 50 4.82 -9.08 0.42
N ALA A 51 5.46 -10.13 0.96
CA ALA A 51 4.84 -11.00 1.94
C ALA A 51 4.82 -10.38 3.34
N PHE A 52 5.85 -9.60 3.70
CA PHE A 52 6.03 -9.07 5.06
C PHE A 52 5.48 -7.65 5.25
N HIS A 53 5.68 -6.74 4.30
CA HIS A 53 5.28 -5.34 4.51
C HIS A 53 3.77 -5.15 4.66
N PRO A 54 2.85 -5.83 3.91
CA PRO A 54 1.42 -5.60 4.10
C PRO A 54 0.93 -6.05 5.49
N PRO A 55 1.29 -7.25 6.00
CA PRO A 55 0.97 -7.61 7.38
C PRO A 55 1.46 -6.59 8.41
N MET A 56 2.65 -6.03 8.25
CA MET A 56 3.17 -5.01 9.18
C MET A 56 2.37 -3.71 9.11
N LEU A 57 2.00 -3.24 7.91
CA LEU A 57 1.10 -2.11 7.73
C LEU A 57 -0.27 -2.36 8.37
N TYR A 58 -0.86 -3.54 8.16
CA TYR A 58 -2.15 -3.90 8.74
C TYR A 58 -2.09 -4.02 10.27
N LEU A 59 -1.03 -4.60 10.83
CA LEU A 59 -0.82 -4.64 12.30
C LEU A 59 -0.76 -3.23 12.87
N GLY A 60 -0.10 -2.30 12.18
CA GLY A 60 -0.11 -0.88 12.55
C GLY A 60 -1.53 -0.29 12.51
N TYR A 61 -2.23 -0.40 11.39
CA TYR A 61 -3.58 0.16 11.22
C TYR A 61 -4.60 -0.39 12.22
N VAL A 62 -4.64 -1.71 12.36
CA VAL A 62 -5.54 -2.40 13.30
C VAL A 62 -5.13 -2.08 14.74
N GLY A 63 -3.83 -1.98 15.03
CA GLY A 63 -3.31 -1.64 16.36
C GLY A 63 -3.82 -0.29 16.87
N PHE A 64 -3.99 0.72 16.01
CA PHE A 64 -4.55 2.03 16.39
C PHE A 64 -6.02 1.98 16.86
N THR A 65 -6.72 0.86 16.67
CA THR A 65 -8.07 0.63 17.23
C THR A 65 -8.06 0.69 18.75
N ILE A 66 -6.99 0.21 19.40
CA ILE A 66 -6.87 0.18 20.86
C ILE A 66 -6.84 1.60 21.45
N PRO A 67 -5.87 2.48 21.10
CA PRO A 67 -5.85 3.85 21.61
C PRO A 67 -7.11 4.63 21.25
N PHE A 68 -7.68 4.42 20.05
CA PHE A 68 -8.98 5.00 19.68
C PHE A 68 -10.11 4.57 20.62
N SER A 69 -10.20 3.29 20.94
CA SER A 69 -11.24 2.76 21.82
C SER A 69 -11.15 3.36 23.22
N PHE A 70 -9.93 3.58 23.73
CA PHE A 70 -9.72 4.29 24.99
C PHE A 70 -10.09 5.77 24.92
N ALA A 71 -9.79 6.45 23.80
CA ALA A 71 -10.19 7.84 23.58
C ALA A 71 -11.72 8.00 23.57
N VAL A 72 -12.44 7.13 22.87
CA VAL A 72 -13.91 7.12 22.85
C VAL A 72 -14.48 6.77 24.24
N ALA A 73 -13.90 5.80 24.93
CA ALA A 73 -14.30 5.46 26.30
C ALA A 73 -14.13 6.65 27.27
N ALA A 74 -13.06 7.43 27.12
CA ALA A 74 -12.84 8.65 27.91
C ALA A 74 -13.91 9.71 27.64
N LEU A 75 -14.32 9.89 26.37
CA LEU A 75 -15.41 10.78 25.99
C LEU A 75 -16.77 10.34 26.55
N ILE A 76 -17.08 9.04 26.45
CA ILE A 76 -18.35 8.49 26.95
C ILE A 76 -18.46 8.64 28.48
N THR A 77 -17.38 8.34 29.19
CA THR A 77 -17.40 8.31 30.66
C THR A 77 -17.15 9.69 31.28
N GLY A 78 -16.63 10.65 30.50
CA GLY A 78 -16.10 11.92 31.01
C GLY A 78 -14.90 11.77 31.94
N ARG A 79 -14.33 10.57 32.08
CA ARG A 79 -13.24 10.26 33.01
C ARG A 79 -11.90 10.30 32.29
N PHE A 80 -11.05 11.24 32.68
CA PHE A 80 -9.67 11.35 32.22
C PHE A 80 -8.67 10.95 33.33
N GLY A 81 -9.04 9.97 34.16
CA GLY A 81 -8.33 9.60 35.39
C GLY A 81 -6.88 9.15 35.16
N GLU A 82 -6.08 9.07 36.22
CA GLU A 82 -4.66 8.71 36.12
C GLU A 82 -4.47 7.24 35.66
N GLY A 83 -3.56 7.00 34.71
CA GLY A 83 -3.21 5.65 34.22
C GLY A 83 -3.59 5.34 32.77
N TRP A 84 -4.76 5.77 32.28
CA TRP A 84 -5.18 5.45 30.90
C TRP A 84 -4.23 6.02 29.83
N LEU A 85 -3.61 7.17 30.12
CA LEU A 85 -2.72 7.85 29.19
C LEU A 85 -1.45 7.04 28.93
N ALA A 86 -0.94 6.35 29.96
CA ALA A 86 0.20 5.46 29.84
C ALA A 86 -0.14 4.24 28.96
N ASP A 87 -1.35 3.67 29.13
CA ASP A 87 -1.81 2.54 28.32
C ASP A 87 -2.02 2.94 26.85
N VAL A 88 -2.63 4.10 26.61
CA VAL A 88 -2.81 4.67 25.26
C VAL A 88 -1.45 4.94 24.62
N ARG A 89 -0.48 5.50 25.35
CA ARG A 89 0.87 5.74 24.84
C ARG A 89 1.60 4.44 24.49
N ARG A 90 1.57 3.44 25.37
CA ARG A 90 2.21 2.12 25.14
C ARG A 90 1.62 1.43 23.92
N THR A 91 0.30 1.34 23.85
CA THR A 91 -0.40 0.70 22.72
C THR A 91 -0.20 1.46 21.42
N THR A 92 -0.16 2.80 21.47
CA THR A 92 0.19 3.64 20.32
C THR A 92 1.61 3.39 19.83
N LEU A 93 2.60 3.28 20.73
CA LEU A 93 3.99 2.97 20.34
C LEU A 93 4.12 1.61 19.64
N VAL A 94 3.37 0.60 20.11
CA VAL A 94 3.35 -0.72 19.46
C VAL A 94 2.77 -0.63 18.05
N ALA A 95 1.59 0.00 17.89
CA ALA A 95 0.96 0.19 16.58
C ALA A 95 1.82 1.04 15.64
N TRP A 96 2.38 2.13 16.15
CA TRP A 96 3.30 3.00 15.42
C TRP A 96 4.58 2.26 14.99
N GLY A 97 5.11 1.37 15.82
CA GLY A 97 6.28 0.56 15.51
C GLY A 97 6.03 -0.38 14.32
N PHE A 98 4.91 -1.12 14.36
CA PHE A 98 4.50 -1.97 13.23
C PHE A 98 4.25 -1.16 11.95
N LEU A 99 3.57 -0.02 12.07
CA LEU A 99 3.34 0.87 10.93
C LEU A 99 4.67 1.38 10.34
N SER A 100 5.63 1.77 11.19
CA SER A 100 6.96 2.23 10.77
C SER A 100 7.73 1.15 10.02
N ILE A 101 7.74 -0.08 10.54
CA ILE A 101 8.37 -1.23 9.88
C ILE A 101 7.68 -1.48 8.52
N GLY A 102 6.35 -1.47 8.48
CA GLY A 102 5.59 -1.64 7.25
C GLY A 102 5.92 -0.59 6.18
N ILE A 103 6.02 0.69 6.56
CA ILE A 103 6.41 1.78 5.67
C ILE A 103 7.84 1.59 5.15
N ILE A 104 8.79 1.24 6.01
CA ILE A 104 10.19 1.02 5.62
C ILE A 104 10.32 -0.16 4.64
N LEU A 105 9.69 -1.30 4.95
CA LEU A 105 9.73 -2.47 4.08
C LEU A 105 9.02 -2.21 2.74
N GLY A 106 7.91 -1.46 2.75
CA GLY A 106 7.21 -1.05 1.53
C GLY A 106 8.06 -0.11 0.68
N ALA A 107 8.70 0.89 1.29
CA ALA A 107 9.61 1.82 0.62
C ALA A 107 10.80 1.09 -0.01
N TRP A 108 11.41 0.15 0.72
CA TRP A 108 12.49 -0.70 0.21
C TRP A 108 12.02 -1.50 -1.00
N TRP A 109 10.91 -2.23 -0.88
CA TRP A 109 10.36 -3.01 -2.00
C TRP A 109 10.10 -2.14 -3.23
N SER A 110 9.44 -1.00 -3.04
CA SER A 110 9.11 -0.04 -4.08
C SER A 110 10.39 0.48 -4.77
N TYR A 111 11.46 0.72 -4.00
CA TYR A 111 12.76 1.11 -4.54
C TYR A 111 13.36 0.02 -5.44
N GLU A 112 13.34 -1.24 -5.00
CA GLU A 112 13.95 -2.34 -5.75
C GLU A 112 13.16 -2.74 -6.99
N VAL A 113 11.83 -2.77 -6.90
CA VAL A 113 10.96 -3.29 -7.97
C VAL A 113 10.52 -2.20 -8.94
N LEU A 114 10.23 -0.99 -8.45
CA LEU A 114 9.71 0.11 -9.27
C LEU A 114 10.78 1.16 -9.60
N GLY A 115 11.94 1.11 -8.93
CA GLY A 115 13.00 2.12 -9.07
C GLY A 115 12.54 3.53 -8.66
N TRP A 116 11.43 3.61 -7.92
CA TRP A 116 10.71 4.83 -7.55
C TRP A 116 10.40 5.82 -8.69
N GLY A 117 10.57 5.46 -9.98
CA GLY A 117 10.43 6.43 -11.09
C GLY A 117 11.27 7.73 -10.97
N GLY A 118 12.15 7.86 -9.96
CA GLY A 118 12.82 9.09 -9.49
C GLY A 118 12.77 9.24 -7.95
N PHE A 119 13.53 10.15 -7.35
CA PHE A 119 13.58 10.33 -5.88
C PHE A 119 12.25 10.79 -5.23
N TRP A 120 11.27 11.24 -6.03
CA TRP A 120 10.01 11.85 -5.58
C TRP A 120 8.74 11.17 -6.10
N ALA A 121 8.79 9.99 -6.73
CA ALA A 121 7.54 9.35 -7.17
C ALA A 121 6.92 8.55 -6.02
N TRP A 122 6.17 9.27 -5.19
CA TRP A 122 5.34 8.72 -4.13
C TRP A 122 4.01 8.26 -4.71
N ASP A 123 3.63 7.03 -4.42
CA ASP A 123 2.33 6.51 -4.82
C ASP A 123 1.23 6.93 -3.79
N PRO A 124 -0.05 6.99 -4.19
CA PRO A 124 -1.11 7.41 -3.26
C PRO A 124 -1.31 6.50 -2.05
N VAL A 125 -0.91 5.23 -2.14
CA VAL A 125 -1.04 4.24 -1.06
C VAL A 125 0.07 4.43 -0.03
N GLU A 126 1.30 4.71 -0.47
CA GLU A 126 2.43 5.08 0.36
C GLU A 126 2.08 6.34 1.18
N ASN A 127 1.55 7.38 0.53
CA ASN A 127 1.09 8.60 1.20
C ASN A 127 -0.02 8.34 2.22
N ALA A 128 -0.98 7.46 1.89
CA ALA A 128 -2.07 7.12 2.79
C ALA A 128 -1.58 6.49 4.10
N SER A 129 -0.50 5.71 4.06
CA SER A 129 0.11 5.13 5.26
C SER A 129 0.94 6.11 6.09
N LEU A 130 1.47 7.15 5.45
CA LEU A 130 2.25 8.19 6.13
C LEU A 130 1.37 9.13 6.98
N LEU A 131 0.13 9.39 6.57
CA LEU A 131 -0.78 10.28 7.31
C LEU A 131 -1.05 9.82 8.76
N PRO A 132 -1.52 8.59 9.04
CA PRO A 132 -1.71 8.12 10.41
C PRO A 132 -0.36 8.01 11.16
N TRP A 133 0.74 7.74 10.45
CA TRP A 133 2.07 7.73 11.06
C TRP A 133 2.47 9.11 11.60
N LEU A 134 2.22 10.19 10.84
CA LEU A 134 2.51 11.56 11.26
C LEU A 134 1.64 11.99 12.45
N THR A 135 0.34 11.72 12.43
CA THR A 135 -0.55 12.08 13.55
C THR A 135 -0.26 11.27 14.80
N ALA A 136 0.08 9.98 14.67
CA ALA A 136 0.53 9.15 15.78
C ALA A 136 1.86 9.65 16.36
N THR A 137 2.80 10.06 15.49
CA THR A 137 4.08 10.65 15.91
C THR A 137 3.84 11.93 16.69
N ALA A 138 2.97 12.82 16.19
CA ALA A 138 2.59 14.03 16.92
C ALA A 138 2.05 13.69 18.31
N PHE A 139 1.15 12.71 18.41
CA PHE A 139 0.58 12.26 19.69
C PHE A 139 1.65 11.74 20.65
N ILE A 140 2.56 10.88 20.19
CA ILE A 140 3.64 10.31 21.02
C ILE A 140 4.52 11.41 21.64
N HIS A 141 4.70 12.53 20.95
CA HIS A 141 5.45 13.66 21.48
C HIS A 141 4.61 14.54 22.41
N SER A 142 3.38 14.88 22.01
CA SER A 142 2.51 15.76 22.78
C SER A 142 1.92 15.11 24.03
N VAL A 143 1.85 13.78 24.10
CA VAL A 143 1.43 13.05 25.31
C VAL A 143 2.42 13.22 26.46
N ILE A 144 3.72 13.35 26.18
CA ILE A 144 4.75 13.62 27.20
C ILE A 144 4.53 15.00 27.83
N VAL A 145 4.13 15.99 27.02
CA VAL A 145 3.78 17.33 27.52
C VAL A 145 2.53 17.28 28.38
N GLN A 146 1.52 16.48 27.99
CA GLN A 146 0.33 16.28 28.82
C GLN A 146 0.65 15.60 30.15
N GLU A 147 1.49 14.56 30.16
CA GLU A 147 1.92 13.87 31.39
C GLU A 147 2.67 14.81 32.33
N ARG A 148 3.57 15.66 31.80
CA ARG A 148 4.42 16.54 32.63
C ARG A 148 3.77 17.85 33.05
N ARG A 149 2.88 18.41 32.24
CA ARG A 149 2.33 19.77 32.43
C ARG A 149 0.80 19.81 32.51
N GLY A 150 0.11 18.68 32.32
CA GLY A 150 -1.36 18.63 32.32
C GLY A 150 -2.05 19.33 31.13
N MET A 151 -1.28 19.89 30.18
CA MET A 151 -1.74 20.62 29.00
C MET A 151 -2.09 19.69 27.82
N LEU A 152 -2.61 20.23 26.71
CA LEU A 152 -2.84 19.52 25.44
C LEU A 152 -3.80 18.31 25.49
N ARG A 153 -4.66 18.21 26.52
CA ARG A 153 -5.61 17.10 26.66
C ARG A 153 -6.52 16.92 25.44
N VAL A 154 -7.16 18.01 25.00
CA VAL A 154 -8.03 18.02 23.82
C VAL A 154 -7.24 17.73 22.54
N TRP A 155 -6.04 18.31 22.42
CA TRP A 155 -5.16 18.08 21.27
C TRP A 155 -4.76 16.61 21.11
N ASN A 156 -4.33 15.97 22.19
CA ASN A 156 -3.95 14.56 22.20
C ASN A 156 -5.14 13.65 21.90
N LEU A 157 -6.31 13.97 22.45
CA LEU A 157 -7.54 13.24 22.13
C LEU A 157 -7.89 13.35 20.65
N SER A 158 -7.84 14.56 20.08
CA SER A 158 -8.06 14.80 18.65
C SER A 158 -7.06 14.06 17.77
N LEU A 159 -5.78 14.00 18.15
CA LEU A 159 -4.76 13.27 17.40
C LEU A 159 -4.99 11.76 17.40
N VAL A 160 -5.40 11.17 18.53
CA VAL A 160 -5.73 9.73 18.60
C VAL A 160 -6.92 9.41 17.70
N ILE A 161 -7.97 10.23 17.76
CA ILE A 161 -9.16 10.06 16.91
C ILE A 161 -8.81 10.24 15.44
N ALA A 162 -8.09 11.31 15.09
CA ALA A 162 -7.65 11.57 13.71
C ALA A 162 -6.78 10.45 13.17
N THR A 163 -5.85 9.91 13.97
CA THR A 163 -5.00 8.78 13.58
C THR A 163 -5.83 7.59 13.16
N PHE A 164 -6.82 7.19 13.97
CA PHE A 164 -7.71 6.07 13.61
C PHE A 164 -8.56 6.38 12.37
N CYS A 165 -9.14 7.57 12.26
CA CYS A 165 -9.88 7.96 11.06
C CYS A 165 -9.01 7.88 9.80
N LEU A 166 -7.73 8.25 9.91
CA LEU A 166 -6.76 8.16 8.82
C LEU A 166 -6.39 6.71 8.47
N THR A 167 -6.38 5.76 9.41
CA THR A 167 -6.20 4.34 9.08
C THR A 167 -7.40 3.77 8.34
N ILE A 168 -8.63 4.17 8.71
CA ILE A 168 -9.85 3.83 7.97
C ILE A 168 -9.80 4.41 6.55
N LEU A 169 -9.43 5.69 6.42
CA LEU A 169 -9.25 6.34 5.12
C LEU A 169 -8.18 5.61 4.28
N GLY A 170 -7.03 5.28 4.85
CA GLY A 170 -5.98 4.56 4.15
C GLY A 170 -6.41 3.16 3.70
N THR A 171 -7.19 2.46 4.52
CA THR A 171 -7.79 1.16 4.15
C THR A 171 -8.79 1.32 3.00
N PHE A 172 -9.63 2.36 3.05
CA PHE A 172 -10.55 2.66 1.97
C PHE A 172 -9.82 2.98 0.66
N LEU A 173 -8.79 3.83 0.68
CA LEU A 173 -8.03 4.20 -0.52
C LEU A 173 -7.33 3.01 -1.18
N THR A 174 -6.80 2.08 -0.37
CA THR A 174 -6.07 0.89 -0.84
C THR A 174 -6.98 -0.23 -1.34
N ARG A 175 -8.22 -0.33 -0.82
CA ARG A 175 -9.12 -1.47 -1.09
C ARG A 175 -10.34 -1.13 -1.95
N SER A 176 -10.77 0.13 -2.03
CA SER A 176 -11.94 0.54 -2.82
C SER A 176 -11.70 0.61 -4.33
N GLY A 177 -10.44 0.72 -4.76
CA GLY A 177 -10.08 0.94 -6.16
C GLY A 177 -10.47 2.33 -6.70
N VAL A 178 -10.83 3.27 -5.81
CA VAL A 178 -11.13 4.68 -6.17
C VAL A 178 -9.88 5.40 -6.68
N VAL A 179 -8.70 5.02 -6.19
CA VAL A 179 -7.42 5.61 -6.59
C VAL A 179 -6.60 4.63 -7.43
N ASN A 180 -5.94 5.14 -8.48
CA ASN A 180 -4.98 4.37 -9.26
C ASN A 180 -3.67 4.24 -8.49
N SER A 181 -3.38 3.06 -7.93
CA SER A 181 -2.08 2.74 -7.34
C SER A 181 -1.63 1.34 -7.76
N VAL A 182 -0.31 1.18 -7.86
CA VAL A 182 0.35 -0.09 -8.18
C VAL A 182 0.21 -1.11 -7.03
N HIS A 183 -0.04 -0.63 -5.81
CA HIS A 183 -0.21 -1.43 -4.60
C HIS A 183 -1.66 -1.92 -4.39
N VAL A 184 -2.61 -1.51 -5.25
CA VAL A 184 -4.00 -1.94 -5.13
C VAL A 184 -4.13 -3.41 -5.53
N ALA A 185 -4.71 -4.21 -4.63
CA ALA A 185 -4.81 -5.67 -4.79
C ALA A 185 -5.66 -6.14 -5.98
N ALA A 186 -6.48 -5.27 -6.60
CA ALA A 186 -7.19 -5.62 -7.83
C ALA A 186 -7.66 -4.39 -8.62
N ARG A 187 -7.30 -4.33 -9.90
CA ARG A 187 -8.14 -3.69 -10.92
C ARG A 187 -8.95 -4.79 -11.59
N VAL A 188 -10.22 -4.93 -11.22
CA VAL A 188 -11.19 -5.54 -12.15
C VAL A 188 -11.39 -4.52 -13.25
N SER A 189 -10.78 -4.73 -14.41
CA SER A 189 -11.14 -3.97 -15.60
C SER A 189 -12.62 -4.25 -15.91
N ARG A 190 -13.49 -3.29 -15.56
CA ARG A 190 -14.90 -3.26 -15.97
C ARG A 190 -15.07 -3.44 -17.50
N ASP A 191 -14.00 -3.20 -18.27
CA ASP A 191 -13.93 -3.46 -19.71
C ASP A 191 -14.15 -4.93 -20.11
N LEU A 192 -13.90 -5.91 -19.23
CA LEU A 192 -14.10 -7.32 -19.58
C LEU A 192 -15.55 -7.80 -19.48
N ARG A 193 -16.43 -7.07 -18.75
CA ARG A 193 -17.87 -7.36 -18.78
C ARG A 193 -18.55 -6.75 -20.02
N GLY A 194 -18.14 -5.57 -20.47
CA GLY A 194 -18.69 -4.94 -21.67
C GLY A 194 -18.12 -5.47 -23.00
N GLY A 195 -16.88 -5.98 -22.98
CA GLY A 195 -16.21 -6.51 -24.18
C GLY A 195 -16.74 -7.88 -24.63
N GLY A 196 -17.18 -8.73 -23.69
CA GLY A 196 -17.73 -10.05 -23.98
C GLY A 196 -19.02 -9.98 -24.82
N ASP A 197 -19.96 -9.15 -24.39
CA ASP A 197 -21.26 -8.98 -25.06
C ASP A 197 -21.13 -8.34 -26.45
N ARG A 198 -20.20 -7.40 -26.62
CA ARG A 198 -19.91 -6.79 -27.94
C ARG A 198 -19.18 -7.75 -28.87
N ALA A 199 -18.23 -8.53 -28.37
CA ALA A 199 -17.54 -9.53 -29.18
C ALA A 199 -18.49 -10.64 -29.64
N HIS A 200 -19.44 -11.06 -28.81
CA HIS A 200 -20.44 -12.07 -29.17
C HIS A 200 -21.42 -11.55 -30.24
N ARG A 201 -21.84 -10.27 -30.17
CA ARG A 201 -22.66 -9.62 -31.21
C ARG A 201 -21.92 -9.34 -32.52
N LEU A 202 -20.60 -9.16 -32.48
CA LEU A 202 -19.78 -8.95 -33.68
C LEU A 202 -19.38 -10.28 -34.34
N ALA A 203 -19.19 -11.34 -33.55
CA ALA A 203 -18.90 -12.68 -34.05
C ALA A 203 -20.07 -13.31 -34.81
N SER A 204 -21.32 -13.02 -34.42
CA SER A 204 -22.51 -13.47 -35.17
C SER A 204 -22.72 -12.76 -36.51
N ARG A 205 -22.02 -11.63 -36.76
CA ARG A 205 -22.14 -10.85 -38.00
C ARG A 205 -20.95 -11.01 -38.95
N SER A 206 -19.73 -11.27 -38.46
CA SER A 206 -18.55 -11.54 -39.30
C SER A 206 -17.35 -12.03 -38.46
N PRO A 207 -16.87 -13.27 -38.65
CA PRO A 207 -15.74 -13.84 -37.90
C PRO A 207 -14.43 -13.03 -38.00
N ALA A 208 -14.19 -12.41 -39.18
CA ALA A 208 -12.99 -11.60 -39.42
C ALA A 208 -12.95 -10.32 -38.57
N ARG A 209 -14.10 -9.68 -38.33
CA ARG A 209 -14.20 -8.45 -37.51
C ARG A 209 -14.02 -8.75 -36.02
N ALA A 210 -14.50 -9.90 -35.56
CA ALA A 210 -14.28 -10.36 -34.18
C ALA A 210 -12.78 -10.61 -33.92
N ARG A 211 -12.06 -11.22 -34.89
CA ARG A 211 -10.62 -11.46 -34.79
C ARG A 211 -9.82 -10.15 -34.76
N ALA A 212 -10.16 -9.18 -35.61
CA ALA A 212 -9.54 -7.85 -35.62
C ALA A 212 -9.79 -7.08 -34.31
N HIS A 213 -11.01 -7.11 -33.78
CA HIS A 213 -11.33 -6.46 -32.51
C HIS A 213 -10.62 -7.12 -31.32
N ARG A 214 -10.46 -8.45 -31.32
CA ARG A 214 -9.72 -9.20 -30.30
C ARG A 214 -8.22 -8.87 -30.34
N LEU A 215 -7.64 -8.78 -31.54
CA LEU A 215 -6.25 -8.37 -31.75
C LEU A 215 -6.01 -6.91 -31.33
N ALA A 216 -6.94 -6.00 -31.63
CA ALA A 216 -6.86 -4.60 -31.20
C ALA A 216 -6.98 -4.44 -29.67
N LEU A 217 -7.80 -5.27 -29.01
CA LEU A 217 -7.93 -5.28 -27.55
C LEU A 217 -6.66 -5.82 -26.89
N VAL A 218 -6.08 -6.90 -27.44
CA VAL A 218 -4.80 -7.46 -26.99
C VAL A 218 -3.65 -6.47 -27.21
N ALA A 219 -3.64 -5.72 -28.31
CA ALA A 219 -2.66 -4.65 -28.56
C ALA A 219 -2.82 -3.46 -27.61
N ARG A 220 -4.05 -3.14 -27.15
CA ARG A 220 -4.30 -2.11 -26.14
C ARG A 220 -3.95 -2.55 -24.72
N VAL A 221 -4.12 -3.82 -24.38
CA VAL A 221 -3.82 -4.38 -23.05
C VAL A 221 -2.34 -4.75 -22.92
N GLY A 222 -1.68 -5.20 -23.99
CA GLY A 222 -0.25 -5.53 -24.01
C GLY A 222 0.69 -4.32 -24.06
N VAL A 223 0.16 -3.11 -24.21
CA VAL A 223 0.94 -1.86 -24.22
C VAL A 223 0.40 -0.91 -23.15
N SER A 224 0.41 -1.35 -21.89
CA SER A 224 0.43 -0.38 -20.79
C SER A 224 1.78 0.36 -20.88
N ARG A 225 1.73 1.58 -21.41
CA ARG A 225 2.85 2.51 -21.53
C ARG A 225 3.70 2.51 -20.25
N GLN A 226 4.84 1.81 -20.28
CA GLN A 226 6.00 2.31 -19.55
C GLN A 226 6.29 3.70 -20.11
N GLN A 227 6.28 4.68 -19.23
CA GLN A 227 6.50 6.09 -19.58
C GLN A 227 7.76 6.22 -20.47
N PRO A 228 7.68 6.93 -21.62
CA PRO A 228 8.83 7.12 -22.52
C PRO A 228 10.04 7.78 -21.84
N ALA A 229 9.84 8.41 -20.67
CA ALA A 229 10.90 8.94 -19.82
C ALA A 229 11.85 7.86 -19.28
N VAL A 230 11.33 6.69 -18.88
CA VAL A 230 12.12 5.62 -18.25
C VAL A 230 13.07 4.96 -19.27
N ARG A 231 12.61 4.81 -20.53
CA ARG A 231 13.44 4.31 -21.63
C ARG A 231 14.61 5.26 -21.95
N ARG A 232 14.39 6.58 -21.90
CA ARG A 232 15.44 7.59 -22.15
C ARG A 232 16.50 7.60 -21.03
N VAL A 233 16.09 7.41 -19.78
CA VAL A 233 17.02 7.32 -18.64
C VAL A 233 17.87 6.05 -18.70
N ARG A 234 17.28 4.88 -19.02
CA ARG A 234 18.03 3.63 -19.23
C ARG A 234 19.04 3.72 -20.38
N ALA A 235 18.64 4.33 -21.51
CA ALA A 235 19.53 4.52 -22.66
C ALA A 235 20.69 5.50 -22.37
N ARG A 236 20.44 6.57 -21.59
CA ARG A 236 21.50 7.49 -21.15
C ARG A 236 22.46 6.83 -20.14
N ARG A 237 21.96 5.96 -19.25
CA ARG A 237 22.78 5.23 -18.28
C ARG A 237 23.67 4.17 -18.95
N ALA A 238 23.16 3.46 -19.97
CA ALA A 238 23.95 2.50 -20.76
C ALA A 238 25.11 3.16 -21.55
N ARG A 239 24.96 4.42 -21.96
CA ARG A 239 26.06 5.19 -22.58
C ARG A 239 27.09 5.70 -21.58
N ARG A 240 26.71 5.93 -20.32
CA ARG A 240 27.58 6.52 -19.29
C ARG A 240 28.56 5.52 -18.64
N TYR A 241 28.33 4.21 -18.80
CA TYR A 241 29.20 3.14 -18.26
C TYR A 241 29.92 2.34 -19.35
N ARG A 242 29.90 2.80 -20.62
CA ARG A 242 30.77 2.25 -21.65
C ARG A 242 32.17 2.81 -21.44
N VAL A 243 32.97 2.12 -20.63
CA VAL A 243 34.42 2.36 -20.51
C VAL A 243 35.01 2.28 -21.92
N PRO A 244 35.72 3.31 -22.42
CA PRO A 244 36.48 3.17 -23.65
C PRO A 244 37.52 2.08 -23.43
N ALA A 245 37.57 1.07 -24.30
CA ALA A 245 38.64 0.09 -24.27
C ALA A 245 39.98 0.82 -24.49
N ALA A 246 40.67 1.13 -23.40
CA ALA A 246 42.02 1.66 -23.43
C ALA A 246 42.92 0.62 -24.12
N ARG A 247 43.64 1.08 -25.15
CA ARG A 247 44.67 0.33 -25.87
C ARG A 247 45.58 -0.40 -24.86
N ARG A 248 45.51 -1.74 -24.85
CA ARG A 248 46.54 -2.57 -24.22
C ARG A 248 47.82 -2.35 -25.04
N GLY A 249 48.86 -1.81 -24.41
CA GLY A 249 50.19 -1.75 -24.99
C GLY A 249 50.68 -3.17 -25.29
N ALA A 250 51.17 -3.36 -26.51
CA ALA A 250 51.86 -4.58 -26.90
C ALA A 250 53.25 -4.62 -26.22
N PRO A 251 53.74 -5.78 -25.75
CA PRO A 251 55.12 -5.91 -25.31
C PRO A 251 56.05 -5.94 -26.54
N GLU A 252 57.12 -5.14 -26.45
CA GLU A 252 58.18 -5.03 -27.45
C GLU A 252 58.99 -6.33 -27.54
N PRO A 253 59.32 -6.86 -28.74
CA PRO A 253 60.16 -8.03 -28.85
C PRO A 253 61.63 -7.64 -28.70
N ALA A 254 62.30 -8.26 -27.72
CA ALA A 254 63.74 -8.19 -27.57
C ALA A 254 64.43 -8.80 -28.82
N ALA A 255 65.20 -7.97 -29.53
CA ALA A 255 66.04 -8.41 -30.63
C ALA A 255 67.36 -8.99 -30.09
N VAL A 256 67.59 -10.25 -30.42
CA VAL A 256 68.83 -11.01 -30.19
C VAL A 256 69.81 -10.73 -31.33
N GLY A 257 71.00 -10.21 -30.97
CA GLY A 257 72.32 -10.59 -31.51
C GLY A 257 72.76 -10.09 -32.90
N ARG A 258 73.83 -9.31 -32.94
CA ARG A 258 75.18 -9.72 -33.38
C ARG A 258 76.23 -8.67 -33.03
#